data_AF-A0A0Q1C2P4-F1
#
_entry.id   AF-A0A0Q1C2P4-F1
#
_cell.length_a   1.000
_cell.length_b   1.000
_cell.length_c   1.000
_cell.angle_alpha   90.00
_cell.angle_beta   90.00
_cell.angle_gamma   90.00
#
_symmetry.space_group_name_H-M   'P 1'
#
loop_
_entity.id
_entity.type
_entity.pdbx_description
1 polymer ?
#
loop_
_entity_poly.entity_id
_entity_poly.type
_entity_poly.pdbx_seq_one_letter_code
_entity_poly.pdbx_strand_id
1 'polypeptide(L)'
;MTKSYSEILISNEPDSGLFKSLSDRLRTEFKAELIDRVEDLDSKYFDFKIKDKVLTLHLQNYIGITLFPKEPNDSTVKANLLAETVGFKLKYSTSDFDTWVKIKHQAEAEINYVLENVQEARSDKTDYELTTYQDYANCEGHDHCEICNTVISCNVDENEFYSTQRHSICPDCFKKYVENDKYVTEIERLEKIKKLPPTRAIHNKGLVAKLKSWFS
;
A
#
# COMPACT_ATOMS: atom_id res chain seq x y z
N MET A 1 -22.38 -14.49 -3.94
CA MET A 1 -21.39 -14.31 -5.03
C MET A 1 -20.19 -13.61 -4.43
N THR A 2 -19.08 -14.32 -4.27
CA THR A 2 -17.79 -13.72 -3.90
C THR A 2 -17.35 -12.85 -5.07
N LYS A 3 -17.13 -11.55 -4.84
CA LYS A 3 -16.56 -10.66 -5.87
C LYS A 3 -15.25 -11.29 -6.36
N SER A 4 -15.11 -11.52 -7.67
CA SER A 4 -13.88 -12.01 -8.30
C SER A 4 -12.87 -10.87 -8.56
N TYR A 5 -13.24 -9.63 -8.24
CA TYR A 5 -12.41 -8.45 -8.46
C TYR A 5 -12.14 -7.64 -7.19
N SER A 6 -11.03 -6.92 -7.21
CA SER A 6 -10.63 -6.00 -6.15
C SER A 6 -11.19 -4.60 -6.41
N GLU A 7 -11.96 -4.09 -5.45
CA GLU A 7 -12.50 -2.73 -5.48
C GLU A 7 -11.95 -1.94 -4.30
N ILE A 8 -11.23 -0.86 -4.60
CA ILE A 8 -10.61 -0.02 -3.58
C ILE A 8 -11.46 1.21 -3.38
N LEU A 9 -12.05 1.36 -2.18
CA LEU A 9 -12.70 2.59 -1.75
C LEU A 9 -11.63 3.61 -1.36
N ILE A 10 -11.45 4.63 -2.21
CA ILE A 10 -10.49 5.72 -1.99
C ILE A 10 -11.07 6.76 -1.04
N SER A 11 -12.33 7.17 -1.27
CA SER A 11 -13.06 8.10 -0.42
C SER A 11 -14.53 7.69 -0.36
N ASN A 12 -15.16 7.83 0.80
CA ASN A 12 -16.61 7.69 0.96
C ASN A 12 -17.38 8.98 0.62
N GLU A 13 -16.67 10.07 0.32
CA GLU A 13 -17.26 11.35 -0.10
C GLU A 13 -17.22 11.49 -1.63
N PRO A 14 -18.34 11.86 -2.28
CA PRO A 14 -18.41 12.07 -3.72
C PRO A 14 -17.83 13.45 -4.12
N ASP A 15 -16.54 13.64 -3.89
CA ASP A 15 -15.84 14.90 -4.17
C ASP A 15 -15.31 14.93 -5.61
N SER A 16 -15.93 15.77 -6.45
CA SER A 16 -15.49 15.97 -7.85
C SER A 16 -14.10 16.60 -7.99
N GLY A 17 -13.67 17.43 -7.04
CA GLY A 17 -12.32 18.01 -7.00
C GLY A 17 -11.28 16.94 -6.70
N LEU A 18 -11.53 16.11 -5.69
CA LEU A 18 -10.70 14.94 -5.37
C LEU A 18 -10.67 13.97 -6.56
N PHE A 19 -11.81 13.65 -7.18
CA PHE A 19 -11.88 12.78 -8.35
C PHE A 19 -11.01 13.28 -9.50
N LYS A 20 -11.08 14.58 -9.81
CA LYS A 20 -10.24 15.19 -10.84
C LYS A 20 -8.75 15.09 -10.48
N SER A 21 -8.40 15.38 -9.23
CA SER A 21 -7.03 15.24 -8.74
C SER A 21 -6.51 13.80 -8.89
N LEU A 22 -7.31 12.80 -8.50
CA LEU A 22 -6.96 11.38 -8.64
C LEU A 22 -6.79 10.97 -10.11
N SER A 23 -7.68 11.43 -10.99
CA SER A 23 -7.57 11.25 -12.45
C SER A 23 -6.25 11.84 -13.00
N ASP A 24 -5.88 13.04 -12.58
CA ASP A 24 -4.62 13.67 -13.00
C ASP A 24 -3.39 12.93 -12.45
N ARG A 25 -3.48 12.40 -11.23
CA ARG A 25 -2.42 11.58 -10.62
C ARG A 25 -2.26 10.23 -11.31
N LEU A 26 -3.34 9.57 -11.71
CA LEU A 26 -3.26 8.35 -12.53
C LEU A 26 -2.44 8.59 -13.81
N ARG A 27 -2.68 9.73 -14.48
CA ARG A 27 -1.97 10.09 -15.71
C ARG A 27 -0.49 10.44 -15.46
N THR A 28 -0.20 11.16 -14.39
CA THR A 28 1.15 11.68 -14.14
C THR A 28 2.05 10.71 -13.37
N GLU A 29 1.57 10.15 -12.26
CA GLU A 29 2.35 9.26 -11.38
C GLU A 29 2.44 7.84 -11.94
N PHE A 30 1.33 7.33 -12.52
CA PHE A 30 1.24 5.95 -13.00
C PHE A 30 1.35 5.82 -14.52
N LYS A 31 1.57 6.95 -15.22
CA LYS A 31 1.65 7.03 -16.69
C LYS A 31 0.43 6.40 -17.37
N ALA A 32 -0.74 6.55 -16.76
CA ALA A 32 -1.97 5.98 -17.28
C ALA A 32 -2.49 6.76 -18.49
N GLU A 33 -2.95 6.02 -19.50
CA GLU A 33 -3.63 6.59 -20.67
C GLU A 33 -5.15 6.58 -20.43
N LEU A 34 -5.80 7.74 -20.47
CA LEU A 34 -7.27 7.81 -20.43
C LEU A 34 -7.82 7.33 -21.77
N ILE A 35 -8.53 6.20 -21.78
CA ILE A 35 -9.05 5.57 -23.00
C ILE A 35 -10.54 5.82 -23.23
N ASP A 36 -11.31 5.98 -22.15
CA ASP A 36 -12.76 6.20 -22.22
C ASP A 36 -13.25 7.00 -21.01
N ARG A 37 -14.37 7.69 -21.19
CA ARG A 37 -15.08 8.43 -20.14
C ARG A 37 -16.57 8.36 -20.36
N VAL A 38 -17.29 8.00 -19.29
CA VAL A 38 -18.74 8.09 -19.22
C VAL A 38 -19.08 8.98 -18.03
N GLU A 39 -19.88 10.00 -18.27
CA GLU A 39 -20.34 10.92 -17.23
C GLU A 39 -21.86 11.07 -17.36
N ASP A 40 -22.56 10.84 -16.25
CA ASP A 40 -23.96 11.18 -16.11
C ASP A 40 -24.17 12.11 -14.90
N LEU A 41 -25.42 12.35 -14.53
CA LEU A 41 -25.76 13.28 -13.45
C LEU A 41 -25.28 12.79 -12.07
N ASP A 42 -25.20 11.47 -11.89
CA ASP A 42 -24.98 10.84 -10.58
C ASP A 42 -23.66 10.07 -10.47
N SER A 43 -22.97 9.87 -11.59
CA SER A 43 -21.80 9.04 -11.69
C SER A 43 -20.81 9.46 -12.80
N LYS A 44 -19.55 9.09 -12.59
CA LYS A 44 -18.45 9.27 -13.56
C LYS A 44 -17.61 8.01 -13.59
N TYR A 45 -17.36 7.48 -14.78
CA TYR A 45 -16.51 6.31 -15.03
C TYR A 45 -15.40 6.70 -16.00
N PHE A 46 -14.17 6.79 -15.50
CA PHE A 46 -13.00 7.12 -16.31
C PHE A 46 -12.11 5.88 -16.40
N ASP A 47 -11.91 5.40 -17.62
CA ASP A 47 -11.12 4.20 -17.88
C ASP A 47 -9.69 4.57 -18.23
N PHE A 48 -8.76 3.99 -17.48
CA PHE A 48 -7.33 4.24 -17.57
C PHE A 48 -6.58 2.97 -17.91
N LYS A 49 -5.85 2.99 -19.02
CA LYS A 49 -4.91 1.94 -19.38
C LYS A 49 -3.57 2.17 -18.70
N ILE A 50 -3.13 1.19 -17.92
CA ILE A 50 -1.82 1.15 -17.26
C ILE A 50 -1.14 -0.15 -17.71
N LYS A 51 -0.05 -0.03 -18.48
CA LYS A 51 0.59 -1.16 -19.16
C LYS A 51 -0.42 -1.92 -20.05
N ASP A 52 -0.70 -3.19 -19.74
CA ASP A 52 -1.61 -4.07 -20.47
C ASP A 52 -2.99 -4.21 -19.81
N LYS A 53 -3.27 -3.48 -18.73
CA LYS A 53 -4.52 -3.56 -17.96
C LYS A 53 -5.28 -2.24 -17.99
N VAL A 54 -6.60 -2.34 -17.77
CA VAL A 54 -7.49 -1.18 -17.67
C VAL A 54 -8.13 -1.15 -16.30
N LEU A 55 -7.98 -0.02 -15.62
CA LEU A 55 -8.66 0.29 -14.37
C LEU A 55 -9.70 1.38 -14.61
N THR A 56 -10.82 1.30 -13.90
CA THR A 56 -11.88 2.29 -13.91
C THR A 56 -11.82 3.08 -12.62
N LEU A 57 -11.61 4.39 -12.72
CA LEU A 57 -11.83 5.33 -11.63
C LEU A 57 -13.30 5.75 -11.67
N HIS A 58 -14.01 5.48 -10.59
CA HIS A 58 -15.44 5.66 -10.51
C HIS A 58 -15.79 6.65 -9.39
N LEU A 59 -16.66 7.61 -9.68
CA LEU A 59 -17.32 8.44 -8.67
C LEU A 59 -18.83 8.18 -8.75
N GLN A 60 -19.45 7.98 -7.60
CA GLN A 60 -20.90 7.86 -7.45
C GLN A 60 -21.37 8.55 -6.18
N ASN A 61 -22.47 9.30 -6.28
CA ASN A 61 -23.00 10.12 -5.19
C ASN A 61 -23.26 9.39 -3.85
N TYR A 62 -23.59 8.08 -3.89
CA TYR A 62 -23.92 7.30 -2.68
C TYR A 62 -22.78 6.42 -2.15
N ILE A 63 -21.71 6.26 -2.92
CA ILE A 63 -20.59 5.37 -2.56
C ILE A 63 -19.32 6.20 -2.29
N GLY A 64 -19.12 7.28 -3.04
CA GLY A 64 -17.89 8.06 -3.05
C GLY A 64 -17.04 7.74 -4.28
N ILE A 65 -15.74 7.56 -4.09
CA ILE A 65 -14.75 7.34 -5.14
C ILE A 65 -14.12 5.95 -4.98
N THR A 66 -14.22 5.13 -6.02
CA THR A 66 -13.63 3.79 -6.07
C THR A 66 -12.71 3.61 -7.27
N LEU A 67 -11.78 2.64 -7.16
CA LEU A 67 -10.93 2.19 -8.25
C LEU A 67 -11.01 0.66 -8.34
N PHE A 68 -11.28 0.14 -9.53
CA PHE A 68 -11.41 -1.30 -9.77
C PHE A 68 -11.01 -1.67 -11.21
N PRO A 69 -10.74 -2.95 -11.52
CA PRO A 69 -10.53 -3.41 -12.89
C PRO A 69 -11.76 -3.21 -13.77
N LYS A 70 -11.60 -2.71 -15.00
CA LYS A 70 -12.72 -2.41 -15.92
C LYS A 70 -13.66 -3.59 -16.17
N GLU A 71 -13.13 -4.80 -16.21
CA GLU A 71 -13.88 -6.04 -16.40
C GLU A 71 -13.98 -6.80 -15.05
N PRO A 72 -14.90 -6.40 -14.14
CA PRO A 72 -14.96 -6.96 -12.80
C PRO A 72 -15.32 -8.46 -12.79
N ASN A 73 -16.10 -8.92 -13.76
CA ASN A 73 -16.53 -10.33 -13.83
C ASN A 73 -15.42 -11.26 -14.34
N ASP A 74 -14.51 -10.74 -15.16
CA ASP A 74 -13.42 -11.49 -15.81
C ASP A 74 -12.04 -11.01 -15.33
N SER A 75 -11.98 -10.40 -14.14
CA SER A 75 -10.74 -9.81 -13.63
C SER A 75 -9.67 -10.88 -13.37
N THR A 76 -8.51 -10.68 -13.97
CA THR A 76 -7.32 -11.52 -13.72
C THR A 76 -6.65 -11.16 -12.40
N VAL A 77 -5.91 -12.10 -11.80
CA VAL A 77 -5.08 -11.85 -10.60
C VAL A 77 -4.17 -10.63 -10.78
N LYS A 78 -3.58 -10.46 -11.96
CA LYS A 78 -2.72 -9.30 -12.28
C LYS A 78 -3.49 -7.98 -12.31
N ALA A 79 -4.73 -7.98 -12.77
CA ALA A 79 -5.56 -6.78 -12.81
C ALA A 79 -6.02 -6.38 -11.39
N ASN A 80 -6.41 -7.36 -10.58
CA ASN A 80 -6.74 -7.16 -9.16
C ASN A 80 -5.55 -6.61 -8.38
N LEU A 81 -4.37 -7.21 -8.54
CA LEU A 81 -3.16 -6.74 -7.88
C LEU A 81 -2.84 -5.29 -8.28
N LEU A 82 -2.95 -4.96 -9.57
CA LEU A 82 -2.74 -3.59 -10.04
C LEU A 82 -3.74 -2.60 -9.44
N ALA A 83 -5.02 -2.97 -9.37
CA ALA A 83 -6.05 -2.13 -8.75
C ALA A 83 -5.76 -1.89 -7.26
N GLU A 84 -5.33 -2.92 -6.54
CA GLU A 84 -4.90 -2.84 -5.14
C GLU A 84 -3.71 -1.89 -4.97
N THR A 85 -2.62 -2.11 -5.72
CA THR A 85 -1.40 -1.30 -5.62
C THR A 85 -1.69 0.18 -5.93
N VAL A 86 -2.38 0.46 -7.05
CA VAL A 86 -2.67 1.83 -7.48
C VAL A 86 -3.68 2.48 -6.54
N GLY A 87 -4.77 1.78 -6.20
CA GLY A 87 -5.84 2.30 -5.37
C GLY A 87 -5.39 2.65 -3.97
N PHE A 88 -4.59 1.79 -3.32
CA PHE A 88 -4.04 2.07 -1.99
C PHE A 88 -3.06 3.23 -2.02
N LYS A 89 -2.17 3.25 -3.01
CA LYS A 89 -1.22 4.34 -3.14
C LYS A 89 -1.95 5.67 -3.29
N LEU A 90 -2.98 5.73 -4.14
CA LEU A 90 -3.83 6.92 -4.26
C LEU A 90 -4.51 7.27 -2.93
N LYS A 91 -5.17 6.31 -2.28
CA LYS A 91 -5.90 6.49 -1.00
C LYS A 91 -5.05 7.06 0.12
N TYR A 92 -3.85 6.51 0.32
CA TYR A 92 -3.04 6.89 1.46
C TYR A 92 -2.09 8.05 1.16
N SER A 93 -1.66 8.24 -0.08
CA SER A 93 -0.92 9.46 -0.44
C SER A 93 -1.76 10.74 -0.43
N THR A 94 -3.09 10.65 -0.42
CA THR A 94 -3.98 11.81 -0.21
C THR A 94 -4.16 12.19 1.26
N SER A 95 -3.70 11.38 2.21
CA SER A 95 -3.81 11.69 3.65
C SER A 95 -2.53 12.34 4.16
N ASP A 96 -2.65 13.53 4.74
CA ASP A 96 -1.51 14.26 5.31
C ASP A 96 -0.97 13.64 6.62
N PHE A 97 -1.73 12.75 7.27
CA PHE A 97 -1.41 12.30 8.63
C PHE A 97 -1.67 10.82 8.91
N ASP A 98 -2.59 10.15 8.21
CA ASP A 98 -3.02 8.78 8.53
C ASP A 98 -2.37 7.72 7.62
N THR A 99 -1.12 7.94 7.23
CA THR A 99 -0.36 7.04 6.34
C THR A 99 0.52 6.04 7.07
N TRP A 100 0.65 6.16 8.40
CA TRP A 100 1.45 5.25 9.21
C TRP A 100 0.54 4.28 9.97
N VAL A 101 1.03 3.06 10.16
CA VAL A 101 0.31 2.01 10.88
C VAL A 101 1.20 1.33 11.89
N LYS A 102 0.59 0.84 12.98
CA LYS A 102 1.25 -0.13 13.87
C LYS A 102 1.08 -1.54 13.31
N ILE A 103 2.20 -2.19 13.08
CA ILE A 103 2.33 -3.60 12.76
C ILE A 103 2.65 -4.35 14.07
N LYS A 104 2.57 -5.69 14.05
CA LYS A 104 2.89 -6.57 15.19
C LYS A 104 4.17 -6.10 15.91
N HIS A 105 4.19 -6.20 17.24
CA HIS A 105 5.31 -5.80 18.11
C HIS A 105 5.69 -4.30 18.09
N GLN A 106 4.73 -3.40 17.88
CA GLN A 106 4.93 -1.94 17.87
C GLN A 106 5.83 -1.42 16.75
N ALA A 107 6.16 -2.24 15.75
CA ALA A 107 6.79 -1.77 14.53
C ALA A 107 5.85 -0.77 13.84
N GLU A 108 6.36 0.41 13.50
CA GLU A 108 5.60 1.44 12.79
C GLU A 108 6.11 1.52 11.36
N ALA A 109 5.21 1.44 10.38
CA ALA A 109 5.59 1.62 8.97
C ALA A 109 4.55 2.44 8.22
N GLU A 110 4.94 2.98 7.07
CA GLU A 110 4.00 3.56 6.12
C GLU A 110 3.11 2.44 5.56
N ILE A 111 1.80 2.67 5.49
CA ILE A 111 0.83 1.68 5.02
C ILE A 111 1.08 1.23 3.59
N ASN A 112 1.58 2.12 2.72
CA ASN A 112 1.97 1.76 1.36
C ASN A 112 3.16 0.78 1.37
N TYR A 113 4.13 0.99 2.27
CA TYR A 113 5.26 0.08 2.44
C TYR A 113 4.80 -1.30 2.93
N VAL A 114 3.85 -1.36 3.88
CA VAL A 114 3.27 -2.64 4.33
C VAL A 114 2.60 -3.38 3.17
N LEU A 115 1.81 -2.66 2.36
CA LEU A 115 1.14 -3.27 1.22
C LEU A 115 2.13 -3.80 0.21
N GLU A 116 3.16 -3.02 -0.13
CA GLU A 116 4.20 -3.41 -1.10
C GLU A 116 4.90 -4.69 -0.63
N ASN A 117 5.35 -4.76 0.63
CA ASN A 117 6.00 -5.96 1.17
C ASN A 117 5.06 -7.17 1.21
N VAL A 118 3.78 -6.97 1.55
CA VAL A 118 2.80 -8.07 1.51
C VAL A 118 2.57 -8.55 0.08
N GLN A 119 2.47 -7.65 -0.90
CA GLN A 119 2.28 -8.00 -2.31
C GLN A 119 3.51 -8.73 -2.88
N GLU A 120 4.71 -8.29 -2.50
CA GLU A 120 5.96 -8.95 -2.88
C GLU A 120 6.05 -10.35 -2.27
N ALA A 121 5.83 -10.48 -0.96
CA ALA A 121 5.82 -11.78 -0.29
C ALA A 121 4.78 -12.73 -0.91
N ARG A 122 3.63 -12.22 -1.34
CA ARG A 122 2.59 -13.01 -2.02
C ARG A 122 2.95 -13.44 -3.43
N SER A 123 3.93 -12.81 -4.07
CA SER A 123 4.36 -13.19 -5.42
C SER A 123 4.89 -14.63 -5.48
N ASP A 124 5.45 -15.11 -4.37
CA ASP A 124 5.98 -16.46 -4.19
C ASP A 124 5.10 -17.33 -3.29
N LYS A 125 3.80 -17.03 -3.16
CA LYS A 125 2.88 -17.69 -2.21
C LYS A 125 2.93 -19.23 -2.27
N THR A 126 3.16 -19.82 -3.44
CA THR A 126 3.19 -21.28 -3.63
C THR A 126 4.54 -21.92 -3.30
N ASP A 127 5.58 -21.12 -3.15
CA ASP A 127 6.97 -21.58 -3.12
C ASP A 127 7.55 -21.56 -1.69
N TYR A 128 6.74 -21.15 -0.71
CA TYR A 128 7.14 -21.13 0.69
C TYR A 128 7.19 -22.52 1.29
N GLU A 129 8.27 -22.77 2.01
CA GLU A 129 8.45 -23.94 2.84
C GLU A 129 8.60 -23.53 4.31
N LEU A 130 7.90 -24.24 5.20
CA LEU A 130 8.06 -24.06 6.65
C LEU A 130 9.36 -24.74 7.09
N THR A 131 10.23 -23.98 7.75
CA THR A 131 11.52 -24.46 8.27
C THR A 131 11.82 -23.84 9.64
N THR A 132 12.93 -24.27 10.24
CA THR A 132 13.47 -23.67 11.47
C THR A 132 14.78 -22.94 11.17
N TYR A 133 15.11 -21.93 11.99
CA TYR A 133 16.36 -21.20 11.82
C TYR A 133 17.60 -22.06 12.08
N GLN A 134 17.48 -23.06 12.96
CA GLN A 134 18.50 -24.08 13.18
C GLN A 134 18.79 -24.88 11.90
N ASP A 135 17.76 -25.32 11.18
CA ASP A 135 17.92 -26.10 9.95
C ASP A 135 18.38 -25.23 8.77
N TYR A 136 17.95 -23.96 8.74
CA TYR A 136 18.26 -23.01 7.68
C TYR A 136 19.69 -22.45 7.76
N ALA A 137 20.12 -21.99 8.93
CA ALA A 137 21.36 -21.23 9.10
C ALA A 137 22.27 -21.79 10.21
N ASN A 138 21.96 -22.97 10.77
CA ASN A 138 22.71 -23.56 11.89
C ASN A 138 22.87 -22.59 13.08
N CYS A 139 21.86 -21.75 13.32
CA CYS A 139 21.86 -20.70 14.34
C CYS A 139 22.96 -19.62 14.21
N GLU A 140 23.55 -19.46 13.02
CA GLU A 140 24.48 -18.36 12.76
C GLU A 140 23.72 -17.08 12.39
N GLY A 141 23.71 -16.10 13.31
CA GLY A 141 23.11 -14.79 13.07
C GLY A 141 21.63 -14.73 13.41
N HIS A 142 20.89 -13.97 12.58
CA HIS A 142 19.43 -13.84 12.66
C HIS A 142 18.89 -13.35 11.30
N ASP A 143 17.60 -13.56 11.08
CA ASP A 143 16.85 -12.98 9.96
C ASP A 143 15.69 -12.13 10.50
N HIS A 144 14.98 -11.43 9.61
CA HIS A 144 13.84 -10.61 9.95
C HIS A 144 12.65 -10.94 9.05
N CYS A 145 11.46 -11.02 9.64
CA CYS A 145 10.23 -11.12 8.87
C CYS A 145 10.07 -9.87 7.99
N GLU A 146 9.96 -10.02 6.67
CA GLU A 146 9.89 -8.87 5.75
C GLU A 146 8.66 -7.97 5.93
N ILE A 147 7.58 -8.50 6.51
CA ILE A 147 6.33 -7.76 6.72
C ILE A 147 6.33 -7.02 8.06
N CYS A 148 6.76 -7.67 9.15
CA CYS A 148 6.64 -7.10 10.50
C CYS A 148 7.98 -6.81 11.20
N ASN A 149 9.12 -7.10 10.56
CA ASN A 149 10.47 -6.95 11.10
C ASN A 149 10.71 -7.68 12.42
N THR A 150 9.91 -8.71 12.71
CA THR A 150 10.15 -9.60 13.84
C THR A 150 11.44 -10.38 13.59
N VAL A 151 12.31 -10.44 14.60
CA VAL A 151 13.57 -11.19 14.55
C VAL A 151 13.28 -12.69 14.54
N ILE A 152 13.89 -13.41 13.62
CA ILE A 152 13.84 -14.87 13.52
C ILE A 152 15.24 -15.40 13.85
N SER A 153 15.37 -16.14 14.95
CA SER A 153 16.66 -16.73 15.36
C SER A 153 16.47 -17.83 16.39
N CYS A 154 17.52 -18.61 16.66
CA CYS A 154 17.48 -19.63 17.71
C CYS A 154 17.47 -19.08 19.14
N ASN A 155 17.73 -17.77 19.32
CA ASN A 155 17.83 -17.12 20.63
C ASN A 155 16.54 -16.43 21.06
N VAL A 156 15.48 -16.52 20.24
CA VAL A 156 14.16 -15.94 20.51
C VAL A 156 13.09 -17.03 20.34
N ASP A 157 11.88 -16.77 20.85
CA ASP A 157 10.77 -17.71 20.75
C ASP A 157 10.38 -18.02 19.29
N GLU A 158 10.68 -17.10 18.36
CA GLU A 158 10.44 -17.21 16.94
C GLU A 158 11.63 -17.87 16.21
N ASN A 159 11.62 -19.20 16.19
CA ASN A 159 12.58 -20.03 15.46
C ASN A 159 11.99 -20.63 14.17
N GLU A 160 10.68 -20.78 14.09
CA GLU A 160 9.98 -21.27 12.89
C GLU A 160 9.61 -20.12 11.96
N PHE A 161 9.78 -20.32 10.66
CA PHE A 161 9.40 -19.34 9.65
C PHE A 161 9.17 -19.99 8.29
N TYR A 162 8.44 -19.28 7.43
CA TYR A 162 8.26 -19.65 6.04
C TYR A 162 9.33 -18.96 5.21
N SER A 163 10.02 -19.72 4.36
CA SER A 163 11.09 -19.20 3.51
C SER A 163 10.91 -19.55 2.04
N THR A 164 11.38 -18.67 1.17
CA THR A 164 11.65 -18.94 -0.25
C THR A 164 13.12 -18.62 -0.54
N GLN A 165 13.55 -18.68 -1.80
CA GLN A 165 14.87 -18.18 -2.19
C GLN A 165 15.06 -16.68 -1.94
N ARG A 166 13.96 -15.93 -1.76
CA ARG A 166 13.97 -14.47 -1.72
C ARG A 166 13.42 -13.89 -0.42
N HIS A 167 12.52 -14.62 0.24
CA HIS A 167 11.69 -14.08 1.31
C HIS A 167 11.75 -14.93 2.57
N SER A 168 11.73 -14.25 3.72
CA SER A 168 11.65 -14.85 5.06
C SER A 168 10.49 -14.23 5.82
N ILE A 169 9.47 -15.03 6.15
CA ILE A 169 8.20 -14.55 6.71
C ILE A 169 7.85 -15.33 7.98
N CYS A 170 7.57 -14.62 9.08
CA CYS A 170 7.13 -15.28 10.31
C CYS A 170 5.75 -15.96 10.13
N PRO A 171 5.44 -17.01 10.90
CA PRO A 171 4.20 -17.80 10.73
C PRO A 171 2.92 -16.95 10.81
N ASP A 172 2.90 -15.95 11.69
CA ASP A 172 1.76 -15.04 11.83
C ASP A 172 1.53 -14.19 10.58
N CYS A 173 2.59 -13.60 10.02
CA CYS A 173 2.48 -12.79 8.82
C CYS A 173 2.15 -13.64 7.60
N PHE A 174 2.72 -14.85 7.51
CA PHE A 174 2.39 -15.78 6.44
C PHE A 174 0.89 -16.10 6.44
N LYS A 175 0.35 -16.55 7.57
CA LYS A 175 -1.08 -16.86 7.70
C LYS A 175 -1.97 -15.65 7.44
N LYS A 176 -1.62 -14.49 8.00
CA LYS A 176 -2.47 -13.30 7.96
C LYS A 176 -2.47 -12.58 6.61
N TYR A 177 -1.33 -12.55 5.94
CA TYR A 177 -1.12 -11.70 4.77
C TYR A 177 -0.77 -12.48 3.49
N VAL A 178 -0.06 -13.60 3.60
CA VAL A 178 0.36 -14.40 2.43
C VAL A 178 -0.69 -15.45 2.07
N GLU A 179 -1.16 -16.22 3.04
CA GLU A 179 -2.16 -17.27 2.83
C GLU A 179 -3.57 -16.67 2.62
N ASN A 180 -3.98 -15.74 3.47
CA ASN A 180 -5.31 -15.14 3.43
C ASN A 180 -5.50 -14.21 2.22
N ASP A 181 -6.48 -14.49 1.37
CA ASP A 181 -6.78 -13.65 0.20
C ASP A 181 -7.50 -12.33 0.55
N LYS A 182 -7.96 -12.17 1.80
CA LYS A 182 -8.53 -10.91 2.32
C LYS A 182 -7.50 -10.04 3.05
N TYR A 183 -6.21 -10.21 2.75
CA TYR A 183 -5.10 -9.50 3.37
C TYR A 183 -5.25 -7.96 3.31
N VAL A 184 -5.86 -7.44 2.24
CA VAL A 184 -6.16 -6.01 2.06
C VAL A 184 -7.02 -5.49 3.21
N THR A 185 -8.08 -6.21 3.57
CA THR A 185 -8.94 -5.87 4.71
C THR A 185 -8.16 -5.94 6.03
N GLU A 186 -7.21 -6.86 6.16
CA GLU A 186 -6.35 -6.96 7.34
C GLU A 186 -5.41 -5.76 7.48
N ILE A 187 -4.86 -5.25 6.37
CA ILE A 187 -4.05 -4.02 6.34
C ILE A 187 -4.92 -2.81 6.71
N GLU A 188 -6.11 -2.70 6.13
CA GLU A 188 -7.04 -1.59 6.44
C GLU A 188 -7.51 -1.58 7.89
N ARG A 189 -7.41 -2.69 8.62
CA ARG A 189 -7.78 -2.78 10.05
C ARG A 189 -6.64 -2.40 10.99
N LEU A 190 -5.41 -2.24 10.50
CA LEU A 190 -4.28 -1.84 11.34
C LEU A 190 -4.56 -0.50 12.03
N GLU A 191 -4.00 -0.31 13.23
CA GLU A 191 -4.10 0.94 13.97
C GLU A 191 -3.34 2.03 13.19
N LYS A 192 -4.03 3.11 12.83
CA LYS A 192 -3.44 4.24 12.10
C LYS A 192 -2.79 5.19 13.11
N ILE A 193 -1.61 5.66 12.77
CA ILE A 193 -0.80 6.56 13.59
C ILE A 193 -0.69 7.88 12.85
N LYS A 194 -0.96 8.97 13.57
CA LYS A 194 -0.68 10.31 13.07
C LYS A 194 0.79 10.65 13.28
N LYS A 195 1.57 10.64 12.20
CA LYS A 195 2.89 11.26 12.20
C LYS A 195 2.80 12.63 11.56
N LEU A 196 3.21 13.66 12.29
CA LEU A 196 3.37 14.97 11.70
C LEU A 196 4.34 14.86 10.53
N PRO A 197 4.08 15.54 9.39
CA PRO A 197 5.05 15.60 8.32
C PRO A 197 6.36 16.12 8.90
N PRO A 198 7.52 15.59 8.44
CA PRO A 198 8.81 16.06 8.93
C PRO A 198 8.83 17.58 8.81
N THR A 199 9.05 18.26 9.93
CA THR A 199 9.14 19.72 9.95
C THR A 199 10.20 20.11 8.94
N ARG A 200 9.76 20.73 7.82
CA ARG A 200 10.71 21.32 6.88
C ARG A 200 11.58 22.25 7.71
N ALA A 201 12.87 21.93 7.81
CA ALA A 201 13.83 22.82 8.42
C ALA A 201 13.63 24.19 7.75
N ILE A 202 13.17 25.16 8.53
CA ILE A 202 13.05 26.53 8.05
C ILE A 202 14.48 26.94 7.73
N HIS A 203 14.85 26.90 6.44
CA HIS A 203 16.05 27.55 5.96
C HIS A 203 15.83 29.05 6.22
N ASN A 204 16.21 29.51 7.41
CA ASN A 204 16.27 30.91 7.79
C ASN A 204 17.37 31.62 6.97
N LYS A 205 17.16 31.74 5.65
CA LYS A 205 17.98 32.58 4.77
C LYS A 205 17.69 34.08 4.96
N GLY A 206 16.79 34.45 5.88
CA GLY A 206 16.37 35.85 6.11
C GLY A 206 16.89 36.53 7.39
N LEU A 207 17.50 35.82 8.33
CA LEU A 207 17.86 36.39 9.64
C LEU A 207 19.33 36.82 9.79
N VAL A 208 20.20 36.44 8.85
CA VAL A 208 21.63 36.84 8.87
C VAL A 208 21.86 38.19 8.17
N ALA A 209 20.90 38.69 7.38
CA ALA A 209 21.05 39.95 6.64
C ALA A 209 20.70 41.22 7.47
N LYS A 210 20.16 41.09 8.68
CA LYS A 210 19.78 42.23 9.55
C LYS A 210 20.72 42.53 10.72
N LEU A 211 21.77 41.72 10.91
CA LEU A 211 22.77 41.93 11.99
C LEU A 211 24.09 42.53 11.48
N LYS A 212 24.27 42.72 10.17
CA LYS A 212 25.47 43.37 9.59
C LYS A 212 25.33 44.88 9.33
N SER A 213 24.17 45.49 9.59
CA SER A 213 23.98 46.95 9.43
C SER A 213 24.01 47.72 10.76
N TRP A 214 24.47 47.11 11.85
CA TRP A 214 24.65 47.75 13.17
C TRP A 214 26.11 47.83 13.62
N PHE A 215 27.04 47.33 12.82
CA PHE A 215 28.50 47.43 13.04
C PHE A 215 29.22 47.94 11.79
N SER A 216 28.71 49.00 11.18
CA SER A 216 29.44 49.82 10.20
C SER A 216 29.09 51.29 10.42
#